data_AF-A0A923D1B6-F1
#
_entry.id   AF-A0A923D1B6-F1
#
_cell.length_a   1.000
_cell.length_b   1.000
_cell.length_c   1.000
_cell.angle_alpha   90.00
_cell.angle_beta   90.00
_cell.angle_gamma   90.00
#
_symmetry.space_group_name_H-M   'P 1'
#
loop_
_entity.id
_entity.type
_entity.pdbx_description
1 polymer ?
#
loop_
_entity_poly.entity_id
_entity_poly.type
_entity_poly.pdbx_seq_one_letter_code
_entity_poly.pdbx_strand_id
1 'polypeptide(L)'
;MQAYDGRGVCALLETTGVACPTCGGTRAVLALGRGDLTGAVVENPLVAAGAVLLALWFLHAAAATALPRLRVTPHLSAVEARGLRMAAAAAFAVTWVYEIIRQA
;
A
#
# COMPACT_ATOMS: atom_id res chain seq x y z
N MET A 1 9.96 22.39 22.19
CA MET A 1 10.70 21.14 21.93
C MET A 1 9.72 20.16 21.30
N GLN A 2 9.61 20.18 19.96
CA GLN A 2 8.81 19.20 19.21
C GLN A 2 9.47 17.83 19.37
N ALA A 3 8.75 16.86 19.91
CA ALA A 3 9.22 15.50 20.01
C ALA A 3 9.44 14.96 18.59
N TYR A 4 10.69 14.67 18.25
CA TYR A 4 11.08 13.97 17.03
C TYR A 4 10.68 12.50 17.21
N ASP A 5 9.40 12.20 17.04
CA ASP A 5 8.79 10.88 17.25
C ASP A 5 9.08 9.87 16.12
N GLY A 6 10.07 10.15 15.28
CA GLY A 6 10.40 9.32 14.11
C GLY A 6 9.41 9.47 12.94
N ARG A 7 8.33 10.25 13.08
CA ARG A 7 7.43 10.61 11.99
C ARG A 7 7.92 11.92 11.39
N GLY A 8 8.63 11.85 10.26
CA GLY A 8 9.10 13.05 9.55
C GLY A 8 7.99 14.08 9.33
N VAL A 9 8.36 15.37 9.33
CA VAL A 9 7.43 16.50 9.20
C VAL A 9 6.62 16.37 7.92
N CYS A 10 5.33 16.06 8.04
CA CYS A 10 4.39 16.03 6.91
C CYS A 10 3.77 17.42 6.76
N ALA A 11 4.27 18.22 5.82
CA ALA A 11 3.79 19.59 5.60
C ALA A 11 2.28 19.66 5.33
N LEU A 12 1.70 18.65 4.67
CA LEU A 12 0.25 18.61 4.44
C LEU A 12 -0.54 18.43 5.74
N LEU A 13 -0.12 17.49 6.60
CA LEU A 13 -0.77 17.28 7.89
C LEU A 13 -0.61 18.51 8.79
N GLU A 14 0.57 19.13 8.78
CA GLU A 14 0.84 20.32 9.60
C GLU A 14 0.02 21.53 9.14
N THR A 15 -0.18 21.70 7.84
CA THR A 15 -0.91 22.86 7.28
C THR A 15 -2.42 22.66 7.20
N THR A 16 -2.90 21.42 7.00
CA THR A 16 -4.33 21.13 6.77
C THR A 16 -5.00 20.33 7.89
N GLY A 17 -4.24 19.72 8.80
CA GLY A 17 -4.75 18.79 9.79
C GLY A 17 -5.19 17.43 9.23
N VAL A 18 -5.00 17.19 7.92
CA VAL A 18 -5.42 15.96 7.25
C VAL A 18 -4.22 15.16 6.75
N ALA A 19 -4.13 13.90 7.18
CA ALA A 19 -3.15 12.96 6.67
C ALA A 19 -3.48 12.53 5.23
N CYS A 20 -2.52 12.61 4.32
CA CYS A 20 -2.67 12.02 2.98
C CYS A 20 -2.67 10.47 3.07
N PRO A 21 -3.26 9.76 2.08
CA PRO A 21 -3.32 8.30 2.08
C PRO A 21 -1.94 7.62 2.03
N THR A 22 -0.89 8.35 1.65
CA THR A 22 0.49 7.86 1.57
C THR A 22 1.37 8.29 2.76
N CYS A 23 0.80 8.96 3.77
CA CYS A 23 1.52 9.34 4.97
C CYS A 23 2.10 8.10 5.65
N GLY A 24 3.40 8.11 5.97
CA GLY A 24 4.10 6.93 6.49
C GLY A 24 4.55 5.90 5.44
N GLY A 25 4.26 6.12 4.16
CA GLY A 25 4.62 5.18 3.08
C GLY A 25 6.12 4.84 3.01
N THR A 26 6.99 5.84 3.14
CA THR A 26 8.45 5.60 3.18
C THR A 26 8.86 4.71 4.35
N ARG A 27 8.26 4.89 5.53
CA ARG A 27 8.54 4.06 6.71
C ARG A 27 8.01 2.63 6.52
N ALA A 28 6.84 2.49 5.89
CA ALA A 28 6.31 1.18 5.52
C ALA A 28 7.26 0.44 4.58
N VAL A 29 7.78 1.11 3.54
CA VAL A 29 8.79 0.51 2.63
C VAL A 29 10.08 0.15 3.36
N LEU A 30 10.57 0.99 4.27
CA LEU A 30 11.75 0.69 5.09
C LEU A 30 11.52 -0.48 6.06
N ALA A 31 10.30 -0.63 6.61
CA ALA A 31 9.94 -1.78 7.41
C ALA A 31 9.92 -3.06 6.56
N LEU A 32 9.31 -3.02 5.36
CA LEU A 32 9.36 -4.14 4.42
C LEU A 32 10.79 -4.52 4.02
N GLY A 33 11.65 -3.54 3.76
CA GLY A 33 13.06 -3.78 3.43
C GLY A 33 13.85 -4.46 4.56
N ARG A 34 13.38 -4.34 5.81
CA ARG A 34 13.92 -5.05 6.97
C ARG A 34 13.23 -6.40 7.24
N GLY A 35 12.28 -6.80 6.40
CA GLY A 35 11.46 -8.01 6.59
C GLY A 35 10.35 -7.84 7.63
N ASP A 36 10.10 -6.63 8.12
CA ASP A 36 9.08 -6.34 9.13
C ASP A 36 7.73 -6.04 8.46
N LEU A 37 6.99 -7.10 8.15
CA LEU A 37 5.65 -7.01 7.54
C LEU A 37 4.64 -6.33 8.47
N THR A 38 4.69 -6.65 9.77
CA THR A 38 3.75 -6.09 10.75
C THR A 38 3.99 -4.60 10.93
N GLY A 39 5.26 -4.20 11.09
CA GLY A 39 5.64 -2.79 11.15
C GLY A 39 5.26 -2.04 9.88
N ALA A 40 5.38 -2.65 8.70
CA ALA A 40 4.95 -2.03 7.45
C ALA A 40 3.44 -1.76 7.40
N VAL A 41 2.62 -2.72 7.85
CA VAL A 41 1.16 -2.58 7.93
C VAL A 41 0.76 -1.50 8.95
N VAL A 42 1.46 -1.43 10.08
CA VAL A 42 1.24 -0.39 11.11
C VAL A 42 1.61 1.00 10.60
N GLU A 43 2.64 1.09 9.76
CA GLU A 43 3.11 2.36 9.21
C GLU A 43 2.23 2.90 8.09
N ASN A 44 1.90 2.06 7.11
CA ASN A 44 0.94 2.39 6.06
C ASN A 44 0.44 1.09 5.38
N PRO A 45 -0.78 0.62 5.68
CA PRO A 45 -1.29 -0.65 5.19
C PRO A 45 -1.50 -0.66 3.66
N LEU A 46 -1.82 0.49 3.06
CA LEU A 46 -1.98 0.61 1.61
C LEU A 46 -0.65 0.41 0.88
N VAL A 47 0.41 1.07 1.33
CA VAL A 47 1.75 0.94 0.77
C VAL A 47 2.31 -0.46 1.02
N ALA A 48 2.06 -1.03 2.21
CA ALA A 48 2.45 -2.39 2.52
C ALA A 48 1.83 -3.41 1.56
N ALA A 49 0.50 -3.36 1.38
CA ALA A 49 -0.21 -4.24 0.46
C ALA A 49 0.26 -4.04 -1.00
N GLY A 50 0.38 -2.79 -1.44
CA GLY A 50 0.85 -2.47 -2.80
C GLY A 50 2.25 -3.00 -3.09
N ALA A 51 3.18 -2.84 -2.14
CA ALA A 51 4.55 -3.33 -2.29
C ALA A 51 4.63 -4.87 -2.33
N VAL A 52 3.85 -5.57 -1.50
CA VAL A 52 3.78 -7.04 -1.54
C VAL A 52 3.18 -7.52 -2.87
N LEU A 53 2.07 -6.93 -3.33
CA LEU A 53 1.46 -7.28 -4.61
C LEU A 53 2.43 -7.05 -5.78
N LEU A 54 3.17 -5.94 -5.75
CA LEU A 54 4.17 -5.63 -6.76
C LEU A 54 5.32 -6.66 -6.74
N ALA A 55 5.82 -7.03 -5.57
CA ALA A 55 6.86 -8.04 -5.42
C ALA A 55 6.40 -9.41 -5.94
N LEU A 56 5.19 -9.85 -5.58
CA LEU A 56 4.60 -11.10 -6.08
C LEU A 56 4.43 -11.08 -7.60
N TRP A 57 3.99 -9.95 -8.15
CA TRP A 57 3.87 -9.78 -9.60
C TRP A 57 5.23 -9.85 -10.29
N PHE A 58 6.27 -9.19 -9.77
CA PHE A 58 7.63 -9.28 -10.32
C PHE A 58 8.16 -10.71 -10.28
N LEU A 59 7.98 -11.43 -9.16
CA LEU A 59 8.38 -12.83 -9.04
C LEU A 59 7.64 -13.71 -10.06
N HIS A 60 6.33 -13.50 -10.22
CA HIS A 60 5.54 -14.21 -11.22
C HIS A 60 6.02 -13.90 -12.64
N ALA A 61 6.24 -12.62 -12.97
CA ALA A 61 6.72 -12.20 -14.28
C ALA A 61 8.09 -12.81 -14.60
N ALA A 62 9.02 -12.81 -13.64
CA ALA A 62 10.33 -13.44 -13.77
C ALA A 62 10.23 -14.98 -13.89
N ALA A 63 9.32 -15.62 -13.16
CA ALA A 63 9.08 -17.05 -13.31
C ALA A 63 8.46 -17.38 -14.68
N ALA A 64 7.56 -16.54 -15.18
CA ALA A 64 6.88 -16.71 -16.46
C ALA A 64 7.76 -16.41 -17.69
N THR A 65 8.86 -15.67 -17.52
CA THR A 65 9.90 -15.52 -18.55
C THR A 65 10.76 -16.78 -18.66
N ALA A 66 11.12 -17.40 -17.53
CA ALA A 66 11.88 -18.64 -17.49
C ALA A 66 11.04 -19.89 -17.82
N LEU A 67 9.78 -19.92 -17.40
CA LEU A 67 8.85 -21.03 -17.56
C LEU A 67 7.56 -20.51 -18.22
N PRO A 68 7.47 -20.49 -19.55
CA PRO A 68 6.30 -19.97 -20.28
C PRO A 68 4.98 -20.64 -19.88
N ARG A 69 5.01 -21.88 -19.39
CA ARG A 69 3.86 -22.61 -18.84
C ARG A 69 3.20 -21.93 -17.62
N LEU A 70 3.93 -21.04 -16.94
CA LEU A 70 3.42 -20.28 -15.80
C LEU A 70 2.75 -18.97 -16.24
N ARG A 71 2.71 -18.65 -17.53
CA ARG A 71 2.01 -17.45 -18.03
C ARG A 71 0.50 -17.61 -17.81
N VAL A 72 -0.01 -16.91 -16.81
CA VAL A 72 -1.45 -16.81 -16.58
C VAL A 72 -1.95 -15.56 -17.29
N THR A 73 -2.87 -15.74 -18.24
CA THR A 73 -3.63 -14.63 -18.83
C THR A 73 -4.98 -14.55 -18.12
N PRO A 74 -5.18 -13.59 -17.20
CA PRO A 74 -6.46 -13.45 -16.54
C PRO A 74 -7.51 -13.02 -17.58
N HIS A 75 -8.58 -13.80 -17.73
CA HIS A 75 -9.74 -13.42 -18.51
C HIS A 75 -10.81 -12.91 -17.55
N LEU A 76 -10.85 -11.60 -17.37
CA LEU A 76 -11.84 -10.94 -16.50
C LEU A 76 -12.98 -10.42 -17.36
N SER A 77 -14.21 -10.79 -17.01
CA SER A 77 -15.40 -10.14 -17.57
C SER A 77 -15.46 -8.67 -17.15
N ALA A 78 -16.21 -7.86 -17.90
CA ALA A 78 -16.39 -6.44 -17.58
C ALA A 78 -17.00 -6.23 -16.19
N VAL A 79 -17.86 -7.16 -15.74
CA VAL A 79 -18.50 -7.14 -14.41
C VAL A 79 -17.48 -7.43 -13.32
N GLU A 80 -16.65 -8.47 -13.47
CA GLU A 80 -15.59 -8.80 -12.51
C GLU A 80 -14.56 -7.68 -12.42
N ALA A 81 -14.13 -7.12 -13.56
CA ALA A 81 -13.21 -5.99 -13.58
C ALA A 81 -13.80 -4.75 -12.90
N ARG A 82 -15.10 -4.49 -13.07
CA ARG A 82 -15.79 -3.40 -12.35
C ARG A 82 -15.87 -3.70 -10.86
N GLY A 83 -16.20 -4.93 -10.47
CA GLY A 83 -16.23 -5.36 -9.07
C GLY A 83 -14.88 -5.17 -8.39
N LEU A 84 -13.80 -5.63 -9.00
CA LEU A 84 -12.43 -5.45 -8.49
C LEU A 84 -12.04 -3.98 -8.34
N ARG A 85 -12.37 -3.14 -9.33
CA ARG A 85 -12.11 -1.69 -9.25
C ARG A 85 -12.87 -1.03 -8.10
N MET A 86 -14.15 -1.37 -7.94
CA MET A 86 -14.97 -0.84 -6.84
C MET A 86 -14.46 -1.32 -5.48
N ALA A 87 -14.07 -2.60 -5.37
CA ALA A 87 -13.48 -3.15 -4.15
C ALA A 87 -12.14 -2.47 -3.80
N ALA A 88 -11.27 -2.25 -4.77
CA ALA A 88 -10.01 -1.52 -4.58
C ALA A 88 -10.25 -0.08 -4.15
N ALA A 89 -11.21 0.62 -4.77
CA ALA A 89 -11.59 1.98 -4.39
C ALA A 89 -12.17 2.04 -2.97
N ALA A 90 -13.01 1.07 -2.60
CA ALA A 90 -13.56 0.97 -1.25
C ALA A 90 -12.46 0.67 -0.22
N ALA A 91 -11.56 -0.28 -0.48
CA ALA A 91 -10.44 -0.60 0.40
C ALA A 91 -9.50 0.61 0.58
N PHE A 92 -9.24 1.35 -0.49
CA PHE A 92 -8.49 2.61 -0.44
C PHE A 92 -9.20 3.64 0.44
N ALA A 93 -10.50 3.87 0.24
CA ALA A 93 -11.28 4.83 1.04
C ALA A 93 -11.33 4.44 2.52
N VAL A 94 -11.58 3.16 2.83
CA VAL A 94 -11.58 2.63 4.20
C VAL A 94 -10.23 2.81 4.86
N THR A 95 -9.14 2.47 4.15
CA THR A 95 -7.77 2.63 4.66
C THR A 95 -7.45 4.09 4.91
N TRP A 96 -7.87 4.98 4.02
CA TRP A 96 -7.63 6.40 4.18
C TRP A 96 -8.42 7.00 5.35
N VAL A 97 -9.70 6.64 5.51
CA VAL A 97 -10.51 7.05 6.67
C VAL A 97 -9.89 6.56 7.98
N TYR A 98 -9.40 5.32 8.01
CA TYR A 98 -8.70 4.78 9.16
C TYR A 98 -7.46 5.61 9.52
N GLU A 99 -6.64 5.98 8.53
CA GLU A 99 -5.45 6.82 8.78
C GLU A 99 -5.82 8.25 9.21
N ILE A 100 -6.91 8.82 8.68
CA ILE A 100 -7.43 10.11 9.15
C ILE A 100 -7.79 10.00 10.64
N ILE A 101 -8.55 8.98 11.04
CA ILE A 101 -8.97 8.80 12.44
C ILE A 101 -7.77 8.56 13.36
N ARG A 102 -6.75 7.84 12.88
CA ARG A 102 -5.55 7.53 13.67
C ARG A 102 -4.63 8.75 13.86
N GLN A 103 -4.65 9.68 12.91
CA GLN A 103 -3.71 10.83 12.85
C GLN A 103 -4.38 12.19 13.16
N ALA A 104 -5.70 12.22 13.33
CA ALA A 104 -6.48 13.35 13.85
C ALA A 104 -6.44 13.42 15.38
#